data_AF-A0A7S2MZG7-F1
#
_entry.id   AF-A0A7S2MZG7-F1
#
_cell.length_a   1.000
_cell.length_b   1.000
_cell.length_c   1.000
_cell.angle_alpha   90.00
_cell.angle_beta   90.00
_cell.angle_gamma   90.00
#
_symmetry.space_group_name_H-M   'P 1'
#
loop_
_entity.id
_entity.type
_entity.pdbx_description
1 polymer ?
#
loop_
_entity_poly.entity_id
_entity_poly.type
_entity_poly.pdbx_seq_one_letter_code
_entity_poly.pdbx_strand_id
1 'polypeptide(L)'
;FWAGCGIAIAMGMVLKLTACAIQQKCIGEALGSSKWIKSQVGVNKSFFRSVERILRKPGLSFGKVAILCGGPDWPTSVFCGVQHLSLVQCELGTMPILVFIAPCTLYGAFYTRQTESEVWKNATNVMLLVSVATNMFFGLGAAWAVQEELDENHWEVTKPLEEYIDLDWLDYRSEQLAQCC
;
A
#
# COMPACT_ATOMS: atom_id res chain seq x y z
N PHE A 1 16.17 16.54 22.77
CA PHE A 1 15.34 15.33 22.68
C PHE A 1 14.08 15.58 21.85
N TRP A 2 13.05 16.27 22.36
CA TRP A 2 11.76 16.45 21.66
C TRP A 2 11.86 17.10 20.28
N ALA A 3 12.66 18.16 20.13
CA ALA A 3 12.91 18.77 18.81
C ALA A 3 13.51 17.76 17.81
N GLY A 4 14.40 16.88 18.28
CA GLY A 4 14.96 15.80 17.47
C GLY A 4 13.91 14.78 17.04
N CYS A 5 13.00 14.41 17.93
CA CYS A 5 11.86 13.54 17.57
C CYS A 5 10.97 14.19 16.51
N GLY A 6 10.64 15.49 16.68
CA GLY A 6 9.84 16.23 15.71
C GLY A 6 10.48 16.28 14.32
N ILE A 7 11.79 16.54 14.26
CA ILE A 7 12.55 16.53 13.00
C ILE A 7 12.55 15.12 12.38
N ALA A 8 12.80 14.07 13.16
CA ALA A 8 12.82 12.70 12.66
C ALA A 8 11.46 12.27 12.10
N ILE A 9 10.36 12.64 12.75
CA ILE A 9 8.99 12.36 12.26
C ILE A 9 8.74 13.11 10.95
N ALA A 10 9.08 14.40 10.87
CA ALA A 10 8.91 15.19 9.66
C ALA A 10 9.74 14.63 8.50
N MET A 11 11.00 14.28 8.75
CA MET A 11 11.87 13.65 7.76
C MET A 11 11.34 12.29 7.32
N GLY A 12 10.84 11.46 8.24
CA GLY A 12 10.23 10.17 7.92
C GLY A 12 9.01 10.34 7.02
N MET A 13 8.19 11.36 7.26
CA MET A 13 7.04 11.67 6.41
C MET A 13 7.46 12.11 5.01
N VAL A 14 8.43 13.01 4.89
CA VAL A 14 8.96 13.47 3.59
C VAL A 14 9.59 12.31 2.82
N LEU A 15 10.38 11.48 3.49
CA LEU A 15 11.00 10.29 2.91
C LEU A 15 9.93 9.34 2.37
N LYS A 16 8.88 9.06 3.16
CA LYS A 16 7.78 8.18 2.79
C LYS A 16 7.08 8.65 1.52
N LEU A 17 6.59 9.89 1.49
CA LEU A 17 5.89 10.44 0.32
C LEU A 17 6.79 10.50 -0.92
N THR A 18 8.05 10.90 -0.74
CA THR A 18 9.01 10.94 -1.85
C THR A 18 9.29 9.54 -2.41
N ALA A 19 9.42 8.54 -1.53
CA ALA A 19 9.60 7.15 -1.93
C ALA A 19 8.39 6.64 -2.70
N CYS A 20 7.16 6.87 -2.22
CA CYS A 20 5.93 6.51 -2.91
C CYS A 20 5.86 7.16 -4.30
N ALA A 21 6.16 8.46 -4.41
CA ALA A 21 6.15 9.18 -5.67
C ALA A 21 7.17 8.64 -6.69
N ILE A 22 8.41 8.37 -6.25
CA ILE A 22 9.45 7.78 -7.10
C ILE A 22 9.07 6.36 -7.52
N GLN A 23 8.58 5.54 -6.59
CA GLN A 23 8.14 4.18 -6.87
C GLN A 23 6.98 4.17 -7.87
N GLN A 24 6.02 5.08 -7.74
CA GLN A 24 4.89 5.18 -8.67
C GLN A 24 5.35 5.67 -10.06
N LYS A 25 6.09 6.77 -10.14
CA LYS A 25 6.43 7.43 -11.41
C LYS A 25 7.64 6.85 -12.14
N CYS A 26 8.72 6.57 -11.42
CA CYS A 26 9.96 6.11 -12.04
C CYS A 26 9.99 4.60 -12.23
N ILE A 27 9.36 3.84 -11.33
CA ILE A 27 9.35 2.38 -11.38
C ILE A 27 8.03 1.87 -11.96
N GLY A 28 6.90 2.15 -11.30
CA GLY A 28 5.60 1.60 -11.67
C GLY A 28 5.18 1.92 -13.10
N GLU A 29 5.21 3.19 -13.50
CA GLU A 29 4.85 3.57 -14.88
C GLU A 29 5.79 2.97 -15.93
N ALA A 30 7.10 2.89 -15.63
CA ALA A 30 8.06 2.26 -16.53
C ALA A 30 7.78 0.75 -16.70
N LEU A 31 7.53 0.04 -15.58
CA LEU A 31 7.18 -1.38 -15.59
C LEU A 31 5.80 -1.66 -16.20
N GLY A 32 4.87 -0.71 -16.11
CA GLY A 32 3.52 -0.79 -16.70
C GLY A 32 3.50 -0.89 -18.22
N SER A 33 4.60 -0.58 -18.90
CA SER A 33 4.74 -0.78 -20.34
C SER A 33 4.93 -2.26 -20.73
N SER A 34 5.36 -3.11 -19.80
CA SER A 34 5.66 -4.53 -20.07
C SER A 34 4.46 -5.44 -19.80
N LYS A 35 3.98 -6.13 -20.85
CA LYS A 35 2.90 -7.12 -20.74
C LYS A 35 3.26 -8.29 -19.82
N TRP A 36 4.53 -8.71 -19.83
CA TRP A 36 5.01 -9.78 -18.96
C TRP A 36 4.90 -9.40 -17.48
N ILE A 37 5.31 -8.17 -17.13
CA ILE A 37 5.20 -7.69 -15.74
C ILE A 37 3.74 -7.56 -15.34
N LYS A 38 2.88 -7.01 -16.21
CA LYS A 38 1.45 -6.92 -15.96
C LYS A 38 0.81 -8.29 -15.68
N SER A 39 1.20 -9.34 -16.41
CA SER A 39 0.75 -10.73 -16.15
C SER A 39 1.29 -11.25 -14.82
N GLN A 40 2.57 -11.03 -14.48
CA GLN A 40 3.13 -11.46 -13.18
C GLN A 40 2.49 -10.74 -11.98
N VAL A 41 2.17 -9.46 -12.12
CA VAL A 41 1.42 -8.71 -11.11
C VAL A 41 -0.03 -9.19 -11.02
N GLY A 42 -0.58 -9.78 -12.08
CA GLY A 42 -1.95 -10.25 -12.12
C GLY A 42 -2.97 -9.12 -12.18
N VAL A 43 -2.68 -8.05 -12.94
CA VAL A 43 -3.56 -6.87 -13.07
C VAL A 43 -4.96 -7.21 -13.60
N ASN A 44 -5.08 -8.33 -14.33
CA ASN A 44 -6.32 -8.89 -14.85
C ASN A 44 -7.13 -9.67 -13.81
N LYS A 45 -6.54 -10.04 -12.66
CA LYS A 45 -7.21 -10.84 -11.61
C LYS A 45 -8.16 -9.98 -10.77
N SER A 46 -9.24 -10.59 -10.31
CA SER A 46 -10.33 -9.92 -9.57
C SER A 46 -9.83 -9.11 -8.37
N PHE A 47 -8.89 -9.67 -7.59
CA PHE A 47 -8.29 -8.98 -6.44
C PHE A 47 -7.67 -7.62 -6.82
N PHE A 48 -6.75 -7.61 -7.80
CA PHE A 48 -6.09 -6.38 -8.22
C PHE A 48 -7.02 -5.41 -8.95
N ARG A 49 -8.05 -5.92 -9.62
CA ARG A 49 -9.12 -5.10 -10.20
C ARG A 49 -9.96 -4.41 -9.14
N SER A 50 -10.28 -5.08 -8.03
CA SER A 50 -10.94 -4.47 -6.88
C SER A 50 -10.08 -3.37 -6.26
N VAL A 51 -8.78 -3.65 -6.04
CA VAL A 51 -7.82 -2.66 -5.55
C VAL A 51 -7.77 -1.45 -6.47
N GLU A 52 -7.60 -1.65 -7.78
CA GLU A 52 -7.59 -0.58 -8.78
C GLU A 52 -8.86 0.27 -8.72
N ARG A 53 -10.04 -0.38 -8.69
CA ARG A 53 -11.33 0.30 -8.64
C ARG A 53 -11.48 1.17 -7.40
N ILE A 54 -11.13 0.65 -6.21
CA ILE A 54 -11.14 1.42 -4.95
C ILE A 54 -10.21 2.63 -5.04
N LEU A 55 -8.99 2.43 -5.57
CA LEU A 55 -8.01 3.51 -5.69
C LEU A 55 -8.39 4.55 -6.76
N ARG A 56 -9.18 4.19 -7.77
CA ARG A 56 -9.71 5.11 -8.79
C ARG A 56 -10.93 5.92 -8.33
N LYS A 57 -11.68 5.48 -7.30
CA LYS A 57 -12.85 6.23 -6.78
C LYS A 57 -12.46 7.68 -6.45
N PRO A 58 -13.22 8.71 -6.85
CA PRO A 58 -12.86 10.10 -6.56
C PRO A 58 -12.86 10.38 -5.05
N GLY A 59 -11.92 11.22 -4.60
CA GLY A 59 -11.77 11.58 -3.19
C GLY A 59 -10.94 10.58 -2.36
N LEU A 60 -11.05 10.69 -1.04
CA LEU A 60 -10.32 9.89 -0.04
C LEU A 60 -11.30 9.04 0.76
N SER A 61 -11.70 7.89 0.20
CA SER A 61 -12.48 6.90 0.95
C SER A 61 -11.62 6.17 1.98
N PHE A 62 -12.25 5.60 3.00
CA PHE A 62 -11.55 4.78 3.99
C PHE A 62 -10.78 3.63 3.33
N GLY A 63 -11.41 2.89 2.40
CA GLY A 63 -10.74 1.79 1.69
C GLY A 63 -9.50 2.24 0.90
N LYS A 64 -9.56 3.41 0.25
CA LYS A 64 -8.38 3.97 -0.45
C LYS A 64 -7.24 4.27 0.52
N VAL A 65 -7.53 4.97 1.61
CA VAL A 65 -6.53 5.29 2.64
C VAL A 65 -5.97 4.02 3.27
N ALA A 66 -6.83 3.04 3.56
CA ALA A 66 -6.43 1.77 4.14
C ALA A 66 -5.50 0.98 3.22
N ILE A 67 -5.78 0.92 1.92
CA ILE A 67 -4.87 0.28 0.94
C ILE A 67 -3.53 1.02 0.87
N LEU A 68 -3.54 2.35 0.79
CA LEU A 68 -2.31 3.15 0.64
C LEU A 68 -1.44 3.14 1.91
N CYS A 69 -2.06 3.10 3.09
CA CYS A 69 -1.35 3.11 4.37
C CYS A 69 -1.06 1.72 4.93
N GLY A 70 -1.91 0.73 4.65
CA GLY A 70 -1.84 -0.63 5.20
C GLY A 70 -1.32 -1.68 4.22
N GLY A 71 -1.32 -1.38 2.92
CA GLY A 71 -0.68 -2.23 1.93
C GLY A 71 0.86 -2.21 2.05
N PRO A 72 1.55 -3.25 1.56
CA PRO A 72 3.01 -3.24 1.51
C PRO A 72 3.47 -2.09 0.61
N ASP A 73 4.21 -1.13 1.19
CA ASP A 73 4.56 0.17 0.59
C ASP A 73 5.03 0.08 -0.87
N TRP A 74 6.08 -0.71 -1.09
CA TRP A 74 6.71 -0.83 -2.40
C TRP A 74 5.78 -1.48 -3.43
N PRO A 75 5.18 -2.67 -3.19
CA PRO A 75 4.22 -3.24 -4.13
C PRO A 75 3.01 -2.33 -4.41
N THR A 76 2.47 -1.64 -3.39
CA THR A 76 1.31 -0.76 -3.56
C THR A 76 1.63 0.44 -4.45
N SER A 77 2.73 1.15 -4.19
CA SER A 77 3.11 2.34 -4.96
C SER A 77 3.50 1.99 -6.40
N VAL A 78 4.22 0.88 -6.60
CA VAL A 78 4.55 0.37 -7.94
C VAL A 78 3.27 -0.03 -8.68
N PHE A 79 2.33 -0.73 -8.03
CA PHE A 79 1.04 -1.07 -8.62
C PHE A 79 0.25 0.18 -9.04
N CYS A 80 0.23 1.22 -8.21
CA CYS A 80 -0.39 2.50 -8.56
C CYS A 80 0.21 3.10 -9.85
N GLY A 81 1.53 2.92 -10.05
CA GLY A 81 2.21 3.36 -11.26
C GLY A 81 1.91 2.49 -12.47
N VAL A 82 1.90 1.16 -12.31
CA VAL A 82 1.54 0.20 -13.37
C VAL A 82 0.13 0.48 -13.92
N GLN A 83 -0.78 0.92 -13.04
CA GLN A 83 -2.16 1.28 -13.37
C GLN A 83 -2.35 2.75 -13.77
N HIS A 84 -1.27 3.54 -13.83
CA HIS A 84 -1.29 4.97 -14.13
C HIS A 84 -2.30 5.75 -13.27
N LEU A 85 -2.35 5.48 -11.97
CA LEU A 85 -3.22 6.19 -11.03
C LEU A 85 -2.73 7.63 -10.78
N SER A 86 -3.64 8.48 -10.30
CA SER A 86 -3.31 9.87 -9.97
C SER A 86 -2.35 9.94 -8.78
N LEU A 87 -1.12 10.41 -9.02
CA LEU A 87 -0.11 10.61 -7.98
C LEU A 87 -0.65 11.46 -6.83
N VAL A 88 -1.33 12.56 -7.12
CA VAL A 88 -1.85 13.47 -6.08
C VAL A 88 -2.84 12.75 -5.16
N GLN A 89 -3.73 11.91 -5.71
CA GLN A 89 -4.66 11.17 -4.86
C GLN A 89 -3.96 10.08 -4.05
N CYS A 90 -2.96 9.41 -4.61
CA CYS A 90 -2.16 8.41 -3.90
C CYS A 90 -1.36 9.04 -2.75
N GLU A 91 -0.70 10.17 -2.97
CA GLU A 91 0.07 10.88 -1.94
C GLU A 91 -0.85 11.41 -0.83
N LEU A 92 -1.98 12.05 -1.20
CA LEU A 92 -2.96 12.52 -0.21
C LEU A 92 -3.58 11.38 0.59
N GLY A 93 -3.85 10.24 -0.05
CA GLY A 93 -4.35 9.04 0.64
C GLY A 93 -3.29 8.36 1.51
N THR A 94 -2.02 8.63 1.28
CA THR A 94 -0.89 8.15 2.09
C THR A 94 -0.61 9.07 3.28
N MET A 95 -1.02 10.34 3.25
CA MET A 95 -0.80 11.30 4.35
C MET A 95 -1.16 10.78 5.76
N PRO A 96 -2.26 10.02 5.96
CA PRO A 96 -2.61 9.47 7.28
C PRO A 96 -1.58 8.48 7.85
N ILE A 97 -0.58 8.03 7.09
CA ILE A 97 0.54 7.20 7.58
C ILE A 97 1.35 7.89 8.68
N LEU A 98 1.22 9.21 8.85
CA LEU A 98 1.81 9.93 9.98
C LEU A 98 1.40 9.31 11.33
N VAL A 99 0.19 8.77 11.43
CA VAL A 99 -0.32 8.08 12.62
C VAL A 99 0.48 6.81 12.94
N PHE A 100 1.21 6.25 11.97
CA PHE A 100 2.16 5.15 12.17
C PHE A 100 3.61 5.66 12.32
N ILE A 101 4.04 6.61 11.50
CA ILE A 101 5.42 7.15 11.54
C ILE A 101 5.74 7.76 12.90
N ALA A 102 4.81 8.55 13.46
CA ALA A 102 5.00 9.21 14.74
C ALA A 102 5.25 8.22 15.90
N PRO A 103 4.36 7.26 16.20
CA PRO A 103 4.60 6.30 17.28
C PRO A 103 5.80 5.39 17.00
N CYS A 104 6.06 5.00 15.75
CA CYS A 104 7.21 4.15 15.42
C CYS A 104 8.54 4.89 15.66
N THR A 105 8.61 6.17 15.28
CA THR A 105 9.79 7.02 15.53
C THR A 105 9.97 7.29 17.03
N LEU A 106 8.87 7.58 17.74
CA LEU A 106 8.90 7.79 19.19
C LEU A 106 9.29 6.54 19.96
N TYR A 107 8.86 5.36 19.52
CA TYR A 107 9.32 4.07 20.06
C TYR A 107 10.84 3.97 20.00
N GLY A 108 11.44 4.21 18.83
CA GLY A 108 12.90 4.18 18.66
C GLY A 108 13.60 5.22 19.54
N ALA A 109 13.06 6.44 19.61
CA ALA A 109 13.62 7.51 20.44
C ALA A 109 13.55 7.18 21.94
N PHE A 110 12.41 6.68 22.44
CA PHE A 110 12.23 6.31 23.85
C PHE A 110 13.07 5.09 24.23
N TYR A 111 13.27 4.15 23.30
CA TYR A 111 14.11 2.97 23.50
C TYR A 111 15.55 3.36 23.89
N THR A 112 16.09 4.45 23.33
CA THR A 112 17.44 4.94 23.67
C THR A 112 17.57 5.43 25.12
N ARG A 113 16.45 5.75 25.79
CA ARG A 113 16.42 6.29 27.16
C ARG A 113 15.75 5.34 28.17
N GLN A 114 15.47 4.10 27.76
CA GLN A 114 14.72 3.14 28.58
C GLN A 114 15.40 2.81 29.93
N THR A 115 16.72 2.96 30.02
CA THR A 115 17.51 2.68 31.23
C THR A 115 17.51 3.84 32.23
N GLU A 116 17.07 5.03 31.82
CA GLU A 116 17.09 6.22 32.69
C GLU A 116 15.93 6.22 33.69
N SER A 117 14.75 5.72 33.29
CA SER A 117 13.58 5.64 34.17
C SER A 117 12.53 4.65 33.66
N GLU A 118 11.73 4.10 34.59
CA GLU A 118 10.57 3.26 34.25
C GLU A 118 9.54 3.97 33.36
N VAL A 119 9.46 5.31 33.43
CA VAL A 119 8.58 6.10 32.57
C VAL A 119 8.97 5.96 31.10
N TRP A 120 10.27 6.01 30.78
CA TRP A 120 10.75 5.84 29.40
C TRP A 120 10.54 4.42 28.88
N LYS A 121 10.73 3.41 29.75
CA LYS A 121 10.46 2.01 29.42
C LYS A 121 8.97 1.78 29.12
N ASN A 122 8.08 2.29 29.95
CA ASN A 122 6.64 2.20 29.72
C ASN A 122 6.21 2.95 28.46
N ALA A 123 6.72 4.17 28.24
CA ALA A 123 6.45 4.95 27.03
C ALA A 123 6.90 4.22 25.76
N THR A 124 8.06 3.55 25.80
CA THR A 124 8.56 2.71 24.70
C THR A 124 7.56 1.61 24.35
N ASN A 125 7.11 0.83 25.35
CA ASN A 125 6.15 -0.24 25.15
C ASN A 125 4.81 0.26 24.59
N VAL A 126 4.31 1.39 25.11
CA VAL A 126 3.06 2.00 24.62
C VAL A 126 3.21 2.43 23.16
N MET A 127 4.31 3.09 22.78
CA MET A 127 4.54 3.51 21.39
C MET A 127 4.66 2.32 20.43
N LEU A 128 5.28 1.22 20.87
CA LEU A 128 5.31 -0.02 20.09
C LEU A 128 3.91 -0.58 19.86
N LEU A 129 3.10 -0.69 20.93
CA LEU A 129 1.73 -1.19 20.84
C LEU A 129 0.87 -0.33 19.92
N VAL A 130 0.98 1.01 20.03
CA VAL A 130 0.27 1.94 19.14
C VAL A 130 0.70 1.71 17.69
N SER A 131 2.00 1.57 17.42
CA SER A 131 2.52 1.33 16.07
C SER A 131 1.96 0.04 15.45
N VAL A 132 1.95 -1.05 16.23
CA VAL A 132 1.40 -2.35 15.78
C VAL A 132 -0.11 -2.24 15.57
N ALA A 133 -0.84 -1.62 16.49
CA ALA A 133 -2.29 -1.45 16.39
C ALA A 133 -2.69 -0.61 15.16
N THR A 134 -1.96 0.48 14.88
CA THR A 134 -2.21 1.31 13.69
C THR A 134 -1.93 0.54 12.40
N ASN A 135 -0.85 -0.25 12.34
CA ASN A 135 -0.56 -1.06 11.16
C ASN A 135 -1.64 -2.13 10.94
N MET A 136 -2.05 -2.83 12.00
CA MET A 136 -3.16 -3.80 11.91
C MET A 136 -4.48 -3.13 11.49
N PHE A 137 -4.77 -1.94 12.00
CA PHE A 137 -5.99 -1.20 11.65
C PHE A 137 -6.06 -0.90 10.15
N PHE A 138 -4.99 -0.35 9.56
CA PHE A 138 -4.97 -0.07 8.13
C PHE A 138 -4.87 -1.35 7.28
N GLY A 139 -4.08 -2.34 7.70
CA GLY A 139 -3.95 -3.61 6.97
C GLY A 139 -5.25 -4.41 6.91
N LEU A 140 -5.96 -4.53 8.05
CA LEU A 140 -7.27 -5.17 8.10
C LEU A 140 -8.33 -4.33 7.38
N GLY A 141 -8.26 -3.00 7.49
CA GLY A 141 -9.13 -2.10 6.74
C GLY A 141 -8.95 -2.24 5.22
N ALA A 142 -7.73 -2.46 4.74
CA ALA A 142 -7.44 -2.70 3.33
C ALA A 142 -8.01 -4.03 2.87
N ALA A 143 -7.77 -5.10 3.65
CA ALA A 143 -8.30 -6.43 3.35
C ALA A 143 -9.83 -6.42 3.33
N TRP A 144 -10.46 -5.78 4.33
CA TRP A 144 -11.91 -5.62 4.40
C TRP A 144 -12.46 -4.84 3.21
N ALA A 145 -11.88 -3.69 2.86
CA ALA A 145 -12.35 -2.88 1.74
C ALA A 145 -12.22 -3.60 0.39
N VAL A 146 -11.16 -4.38 0.19
CA VAL A 146 -11.00 -5.19 -1.03
C VAL A 146 -12.02 -6.32 -1.06
N GLN A 147 -12.28 -6.98 0.07
CA GLN A 147 -13.29 -8.03 0.17
C GLN A 147 -14.70 -7.50 -0.09
N GLU A 148 -15.05 -6.36 0.53
CA GLU A 148 -16.33 -5.69 0.30
C GLU A 148 -16.53 -5.34 -1.19
N GLU A 149 -15.49 -4.79 -1.86
CA GLU A 149 -15.57 -4.50 -3.28
C GLU A 149 -15.71 -5.77 -4.15
N LEU A 150 -15.02 -6.86 -3.78
CA LEU A 150 -15.14 -8.16 -4.45
C LEU A 150 -16.57 -8.72 -4.32
N ASP A 151 -17.19 -8.60 -3.16
CA ASP A 151 -18.51 -9.16 -2.89
C ASP A 151 -19.62 -8.33 -3.54
N GLU A 152 -19.57 -7.00 -3.41
CA GLU A 152 -20.60 -6.10 -3.95
C GLU A 152 -20.53 -5.97 -5.48
N ASN A 153 -19.32 -5.95 -6.04
CA ASN A 153 -19.08 -5.67 -7.46
C ASN A 153 -18.51 -6.88 -8.21
N HIS A 154 -18.77 -8.10 -7.72
CA HIS A 154 -18.19 -9.35 -8.23
C HIS A 154 -18.23 -9.47 -9.76
N TRP A 155 -19.38 -9.18 -10.37
CA TRP A 155 -19.53 -9.23 -11.83
C TRP A 155 -18.60 -8.25 -12.55
N GLU A 156 -18.45 -7.03 -12.05
CA GLU A 156 -17.65 -6.00 -12.70
C GLU A 156 -16.15 -6.24 -12.58
N VAL A 157 -15.70 -6.89 -11.50
CA VAL A 157 -14.29 -7.22 -11.26
C VAL A 157 -13.88 -8.57 -11.86
N THR A 158 -14.84 -9.44 -12.21
CA THR A 158 -14.56 -10.74 -12.86
C THR A 158 -14.81 -10.75 -14.36
N LYS A 159 -15.65 -9.87 -14.90
CA LYS A 159 -15.93 -9.83 -16.35
C LYS A 159 -14.63 -9.70 -17.15
N PRO A 160 -14.44 -10.46 -18.25
CA PRO A 160 -13.27 -10.28 -19.10
C PRO A 160 -13.28 -8.88 -19.72
N LEU A 161 -12.11 -8.26 -19.80
CA LEU A 161 -11.95 -6.93 -20.39
C LEU A 161 -11.11 -7.06 -21.66
N GLU A 162 -11.50 -6.34 -22.71
CA GLU A 162 -10.79 -6.37 -24.00
C GLU A 162 -9.32 -5.97 -23.85
N GLU A 163 -9.04 -5.00 -22.97
CA GLU A 163 -7.68 -4.57 -22.63
C GLU A 163 -6.79 -5.70 -22.10
N TYR A 164 -7.38 -6.72 -21.46
CA TYR A 164 -6.66 -7.80 -20.81
C TYR A 164 -6.65 -9.11 -21.60
N ILE A 165 -7.20 -9.15 -22.82
CA ILE A 165 -7.23 -10.36 -23.65
C ILE A 165 -5.83 -10.96 -23.84
N ASP A 166 -4.84 -10.12 -24.14
CA ASP A 166 -3.46 -10.58 -24.32
C ASP A 166 -2.87 -11.19 -23.04
N LEU A 167 -3.25 -10.65 -21.88
CA LEU A 167 -2.79 -11.13 -20.57
C LEU A 167 -3.49 -12.45 -20.22
N ASP A 168 -4.79 -12.53 -20.44
CA ASP A 168 -5.58 -13.74 -20.21
C ASP A 168 -5.09 -14.90 -21.10
N TRP A 169 -4.69 -14.60 -22.35
CA TRP A 169 -4.07 -15.58 -23.22
C TRP A 169 -2.70 -16.06 -22.71
N LEU A 170 -1.86 -15.15 -22.20
CA LEU A 170 -0.56 -15.51 -21.61
C LEU A 170 -0.72 -16.39 -20.38
N ASP A 171 -1.71 -16.10 -19.54
CA ASP A 171 -2.05 -16.90 -18.37
C ASP A 171 -2.53 -18.30 -18.81
N TYR A 172 -3.48 -18.37 -19.74
CA TYR A 172 -3.99 -19.63 -20.29
C TYR A 172 -2.86 -20.50 -20.88
N ARG A 173 -1.98 -19.90 -21.70
CA ARG A 173 -0.82 -20.59 -22.26
C ARG A 173 0.10 -21.14 -21.17
N SER A 174 0.35 -20.36 -20.13
CA SER A 174 1.23 -20.76 -19.03
C SER A 174 0.64 -21.91 -18.22
N GLU A 175 -0.68 -21.91 -17.98
CA GLU A 175 -1.41 -23.01 -17.35
C GLU A 175 -1.35 -24.30 -18.17
N GLN A 176 -1.55 -24.21 -19.49
CA GLN A 176 -1.44 -25.38 -20.38
C GLN A 176 -0.02 -25.97 -20.38
N LEU A 177 1.02 -25.12 -20.42
CA LEU A 177 2.40 -25.59 -20.36
C LEU A 177 2.73 -26.27 -19.02
N ALA A 178 2.17 -25.78 -17.91
CA ALA A 178 2.34 -26.37 -16.59
C ALA A 178 1.64 -27.74 -16.43
N GLN A 179 0.59 -28.01 -17.22
CA GLN A 179 -0.07 -29.32 -17.24
C GLN A 179 0.67 -30.37 -18.07
N CYS A 180 1.52 -29.94 -19.01
CA CYS A 180 2.28 -30.83 -19.90
C CYS A 180 3.69 -31.20 -19.37
N CYS A 181 4.17 -30.51 -18.33
CA CYS A 181 5.47 -30.77 -17.68
C CYS A 181 5.27 -31.51 -16.35
#